data_AF-A0A2P5MLB6-F1
#
_entry.id   AF-A0A2P5MLB6-F1
#
_cell.length_a   1.000
_cell.length_b   1.000
_cell.length_c   1.000
_cell.angle_alpha   90.00
_cell.angle_beta   90.00
_cell.angle_gamma   90.00
#
_symmetry.space_group_name_H-M   'P 1'
#
loop_
_entity.id
_entity.type
_entity.pdbx_description
1 polymer ?
#
loop_
_entity_poly.entity_id
_entity_poly.type
_entity_poly.pdbx_seq_one_letter_code
_entity_poly.pdbx_strand_id
1 'polypeptide(L)'
;LRERLFGAKLVNNAVCPQCEERIEWEQNIADLVVGSADVSATDRFSLQQDGYRLCFRLPNSKDMAGLEGLSEIERAQKQLLKRLIVSAEYAGRACEPEQIPESVVRALNERIEALDPQAEIRIQLTCPECSNRWDVFFDIAGFLWAEVNEWAERMLQSIHKLAWAYGWSERDILNLSPVRRQLYLGMIGP
;
A
#
# COMPACT_ATOMS: atom_id res chain seq x y z
N LEU A 1 0.61 10.07 -1.17
CA LEU A 1 -0.49 10.41 -0.22
C LEU A 1 0.03 10.57 1.20
N ARG A 2 0.66 9.54 1.76
CA ARG A 2 1.21 9.54 3.12
C ARG A 2 2.03 10.78 3.49
N GLU A 3 2.96 11.18 2.62
CA GLU A 3 3.79 12.36 2.81
C GLU A 3 2.98 13.66 2.99
N ARG A 4 1.93 13.83 2.19
CA ARG A 4 1.07 15.03 2.24
C ARG A 4 0.22 15.11 3.51
N LEU A 5 -0.13 13.96 4.09
CA LEU A 5 -1.01 13.90 5.26
C LEU A 5 -0.25 14.01 6.58
N PHE A 6 0.87 13.30 6.72
CA PHE A 6 1.62 13.23 7.99
C PHE A 6 3.14 13.43 7.84
N GLY A 7 3.60 14.01 6.73
CA GLY A 7 5.01 14.37 6.50
C GLY A 7 5.87 13.28 5.85
N ALA A 8 7.08 13.63 5.43
CA ALA A 8 7.97 12.78 4.64
C ALA A 8 8.64 11.63 5.40
N LYS A 9 8.50 11.62 6.73
CA LYS A 9 9.25 10.76 7.63
C LYS A 9 8.39 9.56 8.06
N LEU A 10 8.93 8.36 7.91
CA LEU A 10 8.35 7.12 8.37
C LEU A 10 9.05 6.72 9.67
N VAL A 11 8.28 6.39 10.69
CA VAL A 11 8.75 5.86 11.97
C VAL A 11 7.94 4.62 12.25
N ASN A 12 8.61 3.49 12.38
CA ASN A 12 7.96 2.21 12.60
C ASN A 12 8.89 1.28 13.40
N ASN A 13 8.39 0.11 13.79
CA ASN A 13 9.16 -0.90 14.48
C ASN A 13 9.07 -2.26 13.77
N ALA A 14 10.07 -3.10 14.02
CA ALA A 14 10.10 -4.50 13.59
C ALA A 14 10.66 -5.36 14.72
N VAL A 15 10.37 -6.66 14.69
CA VAL A 15 10.88 -7.62 15.66
C VAL A 15 12.01 -8.42 15.01
N CYS A 16 13.16 -8.51 15.68
CA CYS A 16 14.27 -9.32 15.20
C CYS A 16 13.89 -10.81 15.17
N PRO A 17 14.05 -11.51 14.05
CA PRO A 17 13.67 -12.93 13.97
C PRO A 17 14.59 -13.87 14.75
N GLN A 18 15.74 -13.39 15.25
CA GLN A 18 16.72 -14.21 15.96
C GLN A 18 16.65 -14.08 17.48
N CYS A 19 16.42 -12.87 18.00
CA CYS A 19 16.46 -12.60 19.44
C CYS A 19 15.17 -11.93 19.97
N GLU A 20 14.17 -11.73 19.09
CA GLU A 20 12.88 -11.13 19.42
C GLU A 20 12.92 -9.66 19.90
N GLU A 21 14.09 -9.03 19.83
CA GLU A 21 14.24 -7.61 20.18
C GLU A 21 13.40 -6.72 19.25
N ARG A 22 12.70 -5.74 19.82
CA ARG A 22 11.93 -4.76 19.04
C ARG A 22 12.83 -3.61 18.66
N ILE A 23 12.94 -3.37 17.37
CA ILE A 23 13.82 -2.35 16.80
C ILE A 23 12.96 -1.29 16.15
N GLU A 24 13.13 -0.05 16.62
CA GLU A 24 12.59 1.13 15.97
C GLU A 24 13.50 1.53 14.81
N TRP A 25 12.88 1.93 13.72
CA TRP A 25 13.57 2.40 12.53
C TRP A 25 12.86 3.61 11.94
N GLU A 26 13.63 4.37 11.19
CA GLU A 26 13.23 5.65 10.65
C GLU A 26 13.78 5.82 9.24
N GLN A 27 12.93 6.28 8.31
CA GLN A 27 13.35 6.52 6.93
C GLN A 27 12.54 7.65 6.29
N ASN A 28 13.16 8.39 5.35
CA ASN A 28 12.38 9.32 4.52
C ASN A 28 11.73 8.57 3.36
N ILE A 29 10.52 8.95 3.01
CA ILE A 29 9.78 8.38 1.87
C ILE A 29 10.59 8.50 0.59
N ALA A 30 11.30 9.62 0.39
CA ALA A 30 12.14 9.84 -0.77
C ALA A 30 13.26 8.78 -0.94
N ASP A 31 13.72 8.16 0.15
CA ASP A 31 14.76 7.13 0.12
C ASP A 31 14.20 5.75 -0.24
N LEU A 32 12.88 5.56 -0.13
CA LEU A 32 12.18 4.32 -0.49
C LEU A 32 11.68 4.32 -1.94
N VAL A 33 11.47 5.50 -2.51
CA VAL A 33 10.97 5.62 -3.88
C VAL A 33 12.11 5.26 -4.83
N VAL A 34 12.03 4.06 -5.39
CA VAL A 34 12.88 3.67 -6.51
C VAL A 34 12.49 4.55 -7.70
N GLY A 35 13.48 5.15 -8.36
CA GLY A 35 13.28 5.92 -9.59
C GLY A 35 12.82 5.00 -10.73
N SER A 36 11.58 4.51 -10.68
CA SER A 36 10.91 3.95 -11.84
C SER A 36 10.61 5.12 -12.77
N ALA A 37 11.08 5.03 -14.03
CA ALA A 37 10.54 5.87 -15.10
C ALA A 37 9.02 5.91 -14.97
N ASP A 38 8.40 7.08 -15.09
CA ASP A 38 6.98 7.37 -14.80
C ASP A 38 6.02 6.32 -15.37
N VAL A 39 5.88 5.17 -14.69
CA VAL A 39 4.90 4.15 -15.03
C VAL A 39 3.59 4.62 -14.41
N SER A 40 2.72 5.12 -15.26
CA SER A 40 1.38 5.51 -14.86
C SER A 40 0.52 4.27 -14.66
N ALA A 41 -0.44 4.35 -13.74
CA ALA A 41 -1.46 3.30 -13.54
C ALA A 41 -2.31 3.02 -14.80
N THR A 42 -2.24 3.88 -15.82
CA THR A 42 -2.91 3.69 -17.13
C THR A 42 -2.05 3.02 -18.19
N ASP A 43 -0.78 2.79 -17.89
CA ASP A 43 0.14 2.26 -18.88
C ASP A 43 -0.19 0.82 -19.24
N ARG A 44 0.08 0.51 -20.51
CA ARG A 44 -0.14 -0.81 -21.08
C ARG A 44 1.19 -1.35 -21.55
N PHE A 45 1.43 -2.61 -21.21
CA PHE A 45 2.65 -3.32 -21.49
C PHE A 45 2.36 -4.52 -22.37
N SER A 46 3.36 -4.93 -23.14
CA SER A 46 3.27 -6.09 -24.01
C SER A 46 4.25 -7.17 -23.58
N LEU A 47 3.82 -8.43 -23.67
CA LEU A 47 4.65 -9.62 -23.54
C LEU A 47 4.47 -10.50 -24.77
N GLN A 48 5.57 -11.05 -25.28
CA GLN A 48 5.55 -12.11 -26.29
C GLN A 48 6.30 -13.33 -25.75
N GLN A 49 5.63 -14.49 -25.71
CA GLN A 49 6.17 -15.72 -25.16
C GLN A 49 5.46 -16.92 -25.82
N ASP A 50 6.20 -17.93 -26.29
CA ASP A 50 5.64 -19.20 -26.80
C ASP A 50 4.53 -19.03 -27.87
N GLY A 51 4.63 -18.00 -28.72
CA GLY A 51 3.62 -17.68 -29.75
C GLY A 51 2.38 -16.92 -29.24
N TYR A 52 2.32 -16.64 -27.93
CA TYR A 52 1.36 -15.74 -27.32
C TYR A 52 1.84 -14.29 -27.39
N ARG A 53 0.90 -13.37 -27.60
CA ARG A 53 1.09 -11.93 -27.46
C ARG A 53 0.04 -11.41 -26.49
N LEU A 54 0.50 -10.88 -25.36
CA LEU A 54 -0.35 -10.31 -24.32
C LEU A 54 -0.19 -8.80 -24.28
N CYS A 55 -1.30 -8.08 -24.15
CA CYS A 55 -1.35 -6.69 -23.71
C CYS A 55 -1.96 -6.66 -22.32
N PHE A 56 -1.27 -6.05 -21.35
CA PHE A 56 -1.67 -6.06 -19.95
C PHE A 56 -1.33 -4.74 -19.27
N ARG A 57 -1.81 -4.56 -18.05
CA ARG A 57 -1.51 -3.44 -17.16
C ARG A 57 -1.02 -3.95 -15.81
N LEU A 58 -0.37 -3.09 -15.04
CA LEU A 58 0.01 -3.41 -13.67
C LEU A 58 -1.22 -3.48 -12.74
N PRO A 59 -1.15 -4.30 -11.67
CA PRO A 59 -2.17 -4.31 -10.64
C PRO A 59 -2.32 -2.95 -9.94
N ASN A 60 -3.53 -2.66 -9.47
CA ASN A 60 -3.76 -1.53 -8.57
C ASN A 60 -4.70 -1.92 -7.42
N SER A 61 -4.95 -0.98 -6.50
CA SER A 61 -5.80 -1.22 -5.32
C SER A 61 -7.23 -1.65 -5.66
N LYS A 62 -7.78 -1.26 -6.83
CA LYS A 62 -9.11 -1.71 -7.26
C LYS A 62 -9.12 -3.17 -7.69
N ASP A 63 -7.99 -3.69 -8.17
CA ASP A 63 -7.86 -5.10 -8.49
C ASP A 63 -7.88 -5.94 -7.23
N MET A 64 -7.08 -5.55 -6.24
CA MET A 64 -7.02 -6.23 -4.95
C MET A 64 -8.37 -6.20 -4.22
N ALA A 65 -9.04 -5.04 -4.17
CA ALA A 65 -10.38 -4.94 -3.58
C ALA A 65 -11.41 -5.82 -4.31
N GLY A 66 -11.21 -6.06 -5.60
CA GLY A 66 -12.07 -6.94 -6.40
C GLY A 66 -11.88 -8.43 -6.16
N LEU A 67 -10.91 -8.82 -5.32
CA LEU A 67 -10.65 -10.21 -4.92
C LEU A 67 -11.16 -10.50 -3.50
N GLU A 68 -11.68 -9.50 -2.79
CA GLU A 68 -12.23 -9.67 -1.45
C GLU A 68 -13.34 -10.73 -1.43
N GLY A 69 -13.30 -11.59 -0.42
CA GLY A 69 -14.27 -12.70 -0.26
C GLY A 69 -13.96 -13.96 -1.07
N LEU A 70 -12.91 -13.97 -1.91
CA LEU A 70 -12.41 -15.20 -2.54
C LEU A 70 -11.50 -15.95 -1.57
N SER A 71 -11.94 -17.11 -1.09
CA SER A 71 -11.15 -17.96 -0.19
C SER A 71 -10.19 -18.91 -0.93
N GLU A 72 -10.46 -19.21 -2.20
CA GLU A 72 -9.63 -20.09 -3.02
C GLU A 72 -8.57 -19.29 -3.80
N ILE A 73 -7.29 -19.53 -3.48
CA ILE A 73 -6.13 -18.86 -4.11
C ILE A 73 -6.17 -18.99 -5.64
N GLU A 74 -6.47 -20.19 -6.16
CA GLU A 74 -6.54 -20.43 -7.60
C GLU A 74 -7.61 -19.56 -8.28
N ARG A 75 -8.76 -19.36 -7.62
CA ARG A 75 -9.83 -18.50 -8.14
C ARG A 75 -9.42 -17.04 -8.11
N ALA A 76 -8.78 -16.59 -7.03
CA ALA A 76 -8.26 -15.23 -6.91
C ALA A 76 -7.20 -14.92 -7.98
N GLN A 77 -6.27 -15.85 -8.23
CA GLN A 77 -5.25 -15.71 -9.28
C GLN A 77 -5.87 -15.60 -10.67
N LYS A 78 -6.80 -16.50 -11.03
CA LYS A 78 -7.51 -16.45 -12.31
C LYS A 78 -8.29 -15.13 -12.49
N GLN A 79 -8.98 -14.69 -11.44
CA GLN A 79 -9.72 -13.44 -11.47
C GLN A 79 -8.80 -12.22 -11.61
N LEU A 80 -7.65 -12.22 -10.95
CA LEU A 80 -6.65 -11.18 -11.09
C LEU A 80 -6.10 -11.13 -12.51
N LEU A 81 -5.67 -12.25 -13.07
CA LEU A 81 -5.16 -12.32 -14.45
C LEU A 81 -6.15 -11.74 -15.48
N LYS A 82 -7.44 -12.09 -15.36
CA LYS A 82 -8.50 -11.53 -16.21
C LYS A 82 -8.61 -10.01 -16.14
N ARG A 83 -8.35 -9.43 -14.98
CA ARG A 83 -8.44 -7.97 -14.78
C ARG A 83 -7.21 -7.25 -15.32
N LEU A 84 -6.05 -7.90 -15.29
CA LEU A 84 -4.77 -7.34 -15.72
C LEU A 84 -4.58 -7.44 -17.24
N ILE A 85 -5.05 -8.52 -17.86
CA ILE A 85 -4.93 -8.74 -19.30
C ILE A 85 -5.98 -7.91 -20.05
N VAL A 86 -5.51 -7.00 -20.90
CA VAL A 86 -6.34 -6.16 -21.78
C VAL A 86 -6.68 -6.91 -23.06
N SER A 87 -5.73 -7.65 -23.62
CA SER A 87 -5.94 -8.54 -24.77
C SER A 87 -4.93 -9.68 -24.80
N ALA A 88 -5.33 -10.83 -25.32
CA ALA A 88 -4.45 -11.98 -25.51
C ALA A 88 -4.66 -12.59 -26.90
N GLU A 89 -3.56 -12.89 -27.57
CA GLU A 89 -3.55 -13.56 -28.87
C GLU A 89 -2.60 -14.75 -28.84
N TYR A 90 -2.97 -15.84 -29.51
CA TYR A 90 -2.09 -16.97 -29.81
C TYR A 90 -2.00 -17.15 -31.33
N ALA A 91 -0.78 -17.12 -31.88
CA ALA A 91 -0.54 -17.21 -33.32
C ALA A 91 -1.42 -16.25 -34.16
N GLY A 92 -1.68 -15.04 -33.65
CA GLY A 92 -2.48 -14.00 -34.30
C GLY A 92 -4.00 -14.17 -34.19
N ARG A 93 -4.50 -15.10 -33.36
CA ARG A 93 -5.93 -15.25 -33.06
C ARG A 93 -6.20 -14.89 -31.61
N ALA A 94 -7.26 -14.13 -31.36
CA ALA A 94 -7.69 -13.81 -30.00
C ALA A 94 -7.96 -15.10 -29.19
N CYS A 95 -7.50 -15.12 -27.94
CA CYS A 95 -7.72 -16.20 -27.01
C CYS A 95 -8.16 -15.67 -25.65
N GLU A 96 -8.88 -16.49 -24.89
CA GLU A 96 -9.30 -16.15 -23.54
C GLU A 96 -8.14 -16.28 -22.54
N PRO A 97 -8.08 -15.46 -21.48
CA PRO A 97 -7.05 -15.56 -20.44
C PRO A 97 -6.89 -16.96 -19.84
N GLU A 98 -7.97 -17.74 -19.75
CA GLU A 98 -7.96 -19.12 -19.24
C GLU A 98 -7.24 -20.13 -20.15
N GLN A 99 -7.00 -19.75 -21.41
CA GLN A 99 -6.29 -20.57 -22.40
C GLN A 99 -4.78 -20.31 -22.37
N ILE A 100 -4.32 -19.38 -21.53
CA ILE A 100 -2.90 -19.04 -21.39
C ILE A 100 -2.21 -20.13 -20.56
N PRO A 101 -1.16 -20.79 -21.09
CA PRO A 101 -0.40 -21.80 -20.37
C PRO A 101 0.33 -21.23 -19.16
N GLU A 102 0.57 -22.07 -18.15
CA GLU A 102 1.27 -21.70 -16.93
C GLU A 102 2.67 -21.12 -17.19
N SER A 103 3.38 -21.58 -18.23
CA SER A 103 4.68 -21.03 -18.65
C SER A 103 4.60 -19.56 -19.03
N VAL A 104 3.54 -19.17 -19.74
CA VAL A 104 3.29 -17.79 -20.18
C VAL A 104 2.80 -16.94 -19.01
N VAL A 105 1.98 -17.50 -18.10
CA VAL A 105 1.58 -16.83 -16.85
C VAL A 105 2.80 -16.52 -15.98
N ARG A 106 3.74 -17.46 -15.84
CA ARG A 106 4.99 -17.23 -15.09
C ARG A 106 5.81 -16.09 -15.71
N ALA A 107 5.98 -16.09 -17.03
CA ALA A 107 6.68 -15.02 -17.73
C ALA A 107 5.97 -13.65 -17.59
N LEU A 108 4.64 -13.65 -17.52
CA LEU A 108 3.85 -12.44 -17.22
C LEU A 108 4.12 -11.92 -15.81
N ASN A 109 4.15 -12.80 -14.81
CA ASN A 109 4.43 -12.42 -13.42
C ASN A 109 5.85 -11.83 -13.29
N GLU A 110 6.86 -12.50 -13.83
CA GLU A 110 8.25 -11.99 -13.86
C GLU A 110 8.32 -10.62 -14.55
N ARG A 111 7.54 -10.42 -15.63
CA ARG A 111 7.48 -9.14 -16.33
C ARG A 111 6.79 -8.06 -15.49
N ILE A 112 5.73 -8.39 -14.76
CA ILE A 112 5.04 -7.48 -13.84
C ILE A 112 5.99 -7.05 -12.71
N GLU A 113 6.68 -8.00 -12.07
CA GLU A 113 7.66 -7.72 -11.01
C GLU A 113 8.78 -6.79 -11.49
N ALA A 114 9.30 -7.02 -12.70
CA ALA A 114 10.32 -6.15 -13.28
C ALA A 114 9.81 -4.74 -13.64
N LEU A 115 8.51 -4.58 -13.91
CA LEU A 115 7.89 -3.31 -14.26
C LEU A 115 7.44 -2.50 -13.04
N ASP A 116 7.23 -3.16 -11.89
CA ASP A 116 6.86 -2.51 -10.63
C ASP A 116 7.78 -2.89 -9.47
N PRO A 117 9.03 -2.38 -9.43
CA PRO A 117 9.95 -2.62 -8.32
C PRO A 117 9.44 -2.10 -6.97
N GLN A 118 8.46 -1.20 -6.97
CA GLN A 118 7.86 -0.64 -5.75
C GLN A 118 6.66 -1.43 -5.24
N ALA A 119 6.22 -2.48 -5.95
CA ALA A 119 5.16 -3.37 -5.48
C ALA A 119 5.55 -4.10 -4.17
N GLU A 120 6.84 -4.39 -4.00
CA GLU A 120 7.37 -5.01 -2.78
C GLU A 120 8.49 -4.14 -2.17
N ILE A 121 8.14 -3.36 -1.15
CA ILE A 121 9.12 -2.53 -0.44
C ILE A 121 9.75 -3.36 0.68
N ARG A 122 11.08 -3.47 0.67
CA ARG A 122 11.86 -4.15 1.71
C ARG A 122 12.80 -3.19 2.41
N ILE A 123 12.81 -3.24 3.74
CA ILE A 123 13.70 -2.44 4.59
C ILE A 123 14.75 -3.36 5.18
N GLN A 124 16.01 -3.10 4.88
CA GLN A 124 17.11 -3.84 5.49
C GLN A 124 17.38 -3.31 6.90
N LEU A 125 17.29 -4.18 7.90
CA LEU A 125 17.52 -3.85 9.29
C LEU A 125 18.72 -4.65 9.83
N THR A 126 19.38 -4.07 10.83
CA THR A 126 20.42 -4.74 11.62
C THR A 126 20.04 -4.67 13.09
N CYS A 127 20.03 -5.80 13.78
CA CYS A 127 19.71 -5.86 15.20
C CYS A 127 20.89 -5.36 16.04
N PRO A 128 20.70 -4.38 16.94
CA PRO A 128 21.77 -3.89 17.79
C PRO A 128 22.20 -4.94 18.84
N GLU A 129 21.30 -5.83 19.26
CA GLU A 129 21.56 -6.82 20.31
C GLU A 129 22.31 -8.07 19.80
N CYS A 130 21.91 -8.61 18.65
CA CYS A 130 22.49 -9.85 18.12
C CYS A 130 23.24 -9.70 16.79
N SER A 131 23.31 -8.48 16.24
CA SER A 131 23.93 -8.19 14.93
C SER A 131 23.30 -8.89 13.73
N ASN A 132 22.17 -9.58 13.89
CA ASN A 132 21.45 -10.21 12.79
C ASN A 132 21.01 -9.17 11.76
N ARG A 133 21.14 -9.49 10.48
CA ARG A 133 20.67 -8.67 9.37
C ARG A 133 19.53 -9.36 8.64
N TRP A 134 18.45 -8.65 8.39
CA TRP A 134 17.33 -9.19 7.63
C TRP A 134 16.59 -8.08 6.91
N ASP A 135 15.79 -8.47 5.92
CA ASP A 135 14.88 -7.57 5.22
C ASP A 135 13.47 -7.76 5.78
N VAL A 136 12.82 -6.66 6.17
CA VAL A 136 11.41 -6.65 6.57
C VAL A 136 10.56 -6.10 5.43
N PHE A 137 9.45 -6.79 5.13
CA PHE A 137 8.45 -6.27 4.20
C PHE A 137 7.74 -5.06 4.82
N PHE A 138 7.68 -3.96 4.07
CA PHE A 138 7.01 -2.74 4.51
C PHE A 138 5.68 -2.56 3.78
N ASP A 139 4.59 -2.89 4.48
CA ASP A 139 3.23 -2.62 4.02
C ASP A 139 2.88 -1.14 4.20
N ILE A 140 3.14 -0.34 3.17
CA ILE A 140 2.79 1.09 3.15
C ILE A 140 1.28 1.33 3.28
N ALA A 141 0.43 0.41 2.78
CA ALA A 141 -1.01 0.57 2.83
C ALA A 141 -1.53 0.37 4.27
N GLY A 142 -1.11 -0.72 4.91
CA GLY A 142 -1.41 -1.00 6.32
C GLY A 142 -0.85 0.07 7.26
N PHE A 143 0.39 0.53 7.01
CA PHE A 143 1.02 1.60 7.78
C PHE A 143 0.21 2.91 7.72
N LEU A 144 -0.13 3.37 6.51
CA LEU A 144 -0.92 4.59 6.33
C LEU A 144 -2.32 4.44 6.96
N TRP A 145 -2.94 3.27 6.83
CA TRP A 145 -4.26 3.02 7.42
C TRP A 145 -4.24 3.14 8.93
N ALA A 146 -3.21 2.59 9.60
CA ALA A 146 -3.07 2.70 11.04
C ALA A 146 -2.97 4.17 11.50
N GLU A 147 -2.18 4.99 10.81
CA GLU A 147 -2.04 6.41 11.14
C GLU A 147 -3.31 7.22 10.88
N VAL A 148 -4.02 6.93 9.79
CA VAL A 148 -5.32 7.55 9.51
C VAL A 148 -6.33 7.20 10.59
N ASN A 149 -6.38 5.93 11.01
CA ASN A 149 -7.29 5.48 12.07
C ASN A 149 -6.96 6.16 13.40
N GLU A 150 -5.68 6.18 13.79
CA GLU A 150 -5.26 6.84 15.02
C GLU A 150 -5.57 8.35 15.01
N TRP A 151 -5.32 9.02 13.89
CA TRP A 151 -5.68 10.42 13.72
C TRP A 151 -7.20 10.63 13.85
N ALA A 152 -8.01 9.76 13.23
CA ALA A 152 -9.46 9.86 13.26
C ALA A 152 -10.00 9.67 14.68
N GLU A 153 -9.52 8.69 15.42
CA GLU A 153 -9.89 8.44 16.82
C GLU A 153 -9.56 9.65 17.72
N ARG A 154 -8.33 10.19 17.61
CA ARG A 154 -7.93 11.40 18.35
C ARG A 154 -8.79 12.62 17.98
N MET A 155 -9.16 12.76 16.70
CA MET A 155 -10.03 13.84 16.24
C MET A 155 -11.44 13.72 16.82
N LEU A 156 -12.01 12.51 16.84
CA LEU A 156 -13.33 12.27 17.43
C LEU A 156 -13.35 12.55 18.93
N GLN A 157 -12.31 12.13 19.66
CA GLN A 157 -12.18 12.47 21.08
C GLN A 157 -12.09 13.98 21.31
N SER A 158 -11.35 14.69 20.46
CA SER A 158 -11.23 16.14 20.49
C SER A 158 -12.58 16.83 20.27
N ILE A 159 -13.34 16.38 19.26
CA ILE A 159 -14.68 16.88 18.96
C ILE A 159 -15.61 16.62 20.14
N HIS A 160 -15.62 15.39 20.67
CA HIS A 160 -16.45 15.02 21.81
C HIS A 160 -16.20 15.92 23.02
N LYS A 161 -14.94 16.12 23.41
CA LYS A 161 -14.58 16.98 24.55
C LYS A 161 -15.03 18.43 24.35
N LEU A 162 -14.80 18.99 23.17
CA LEU A 162 -15.18 20.38 22.88
C LEU A 162 -16.69 20.58 22.81
N ALA A 163 -17.41 19.65 22.18
CA ALA A 163 -18.87 19.68 22.12
C ALA A 163 -19.47 19.56 23.53
N TRP A 164 -18.93 18.67 24.36
CA TRP A 164 -19.39 18.47 25.72
C TRP A 164 -19.15 19.70 26.61
N ALA A 165 -17.96 20.32 26.54
CA ALA A 165 -17.60 21.45 27.39
C ALA A 165 -18.26 22.78 26.98
N TYR A 166 -18.41 23.02 25.67
CA TYR A 166 -18.83 24.32 25.14
C TYR A 166 -20.19 24.30 24.43
N GLY A 167 -20.80 23.12 24.21
CA GLY A 167 -22.07 22.98 23.51
C GLY A 167 -22.01 23.27 22.00
N TRP A 168 -20.80 23.34 21.42
CA TRP A 168 -20.62 23.62 20.00
C TRP A 168 -20.97 22.42 19.12
N SER A 169 -21.47 22.70 17.91
CA SER A 169 -21.69 21.64 16.92
C SER A 169 -20.37 21.08 16.40
N GLU A 170 -20.37 19.83 15.94
CA GLU A 170 -19.20 19.22 15.28
C GLU A 170 -18.71 20.10 14.11
N ARG A 171 -19.63 20.67 13.34
CA ARG A 171 -19.31 21.58 12.23
C ARG A 171 -18.53 22.80 12.71
N ASP A 172 -18.95 23.43 13.80
CA ASP A 172 -18.27 24.61 14.34
C ASP A 172 -16.87 24.26 14.86
N ILE A 173 -16.74 23.10 15.51
CA ILE A 173 -15.46 22.60 16.02
C ILE A 173 -14.49 22.27 14.87
N LEU A 174 -14.99 21.67 13.79
CA LEU A 174 -14.19 21.37 12.60
C LEU A 174 -13.76 22.63 11.85
N ASN A 175 -14.56 23.70 11.90
CA ASN A 175 -14.21 25.01 11.33
C ASN A 175 -13.16 25.77 12.15
N LEU A 176 -12.90 25.38 13.40
CA LEU A 176 -11.77 25.93 14.14
C LEU A 176 -10.45 25.48 13.49
N SER A 177 -9.49 26.40 13.38
CA SER A 177 -8.11 26.04 13.05
C SER A 177 -7.57 25.01 14.05
N PRO A 178 -6.66 24.11 13.64
CA PRO A 178 -6.06 23.11 14.56
C PRO A 178 -5.49 23.72 15.84
N VAL A 179 -4.81 24.87 15.74
CA VAL A 179 -4.23 25.58 16.89
C VAL A 179 -5.30 26.01 17.89
N ARG A 180 -6.35 26.70 17.43
CA ARG A 180 -7.47 27.11 18.30
C ARG A 180 -8.16 25.93 18.96
N ARG A 181 -8.35 24.83 18.22
CA ARG A 181 -8.94 23.60 18.77
C ARG A 181 -8.11 23.05 19.93
N GLN A 182 -6.79 22.97 19.77
CA GLN A 182 -5.87 22.55 20.84
C GLN A 182 -5.88 23.50 22.04
N LEU A 183 -5.91 24.81 21.82
CA LEU A 183 -5.98 25.80 22.90
C LEU A 183 -7.25 25.60 23.75
N TYR A 184 -8.42 25.44 23.11
CA TYR A 184 -9.67 25.19 23.85
C TYR A 184 -9.67 23.85 24.57
N LEU A 185 -9.08 22.80 23.98
CA LEU A 185 -8.90 21.51 24.65
C LEU A 185 -8.03 21.65 25.91
N GLY A 186 -6.94 22.42 25.84
CA GLY A 186 -6.07 22.68 26.99
C GLY A 186 -6.77 23.42 28.14
N MET A 187 -7.85 24.16 27.86
CA MET A 187 -8.64 24.88 28.88
C MET A 187 -9.67 23.99 29.58
N ILE A 188 -10.02 22.83 29.03
CA ILE A 188 -11.01 21.90 29.63
C ILE A 188 -10.43 21.17 30.85
N GLY A 189 -9.11 21.18 31.05
CA GLY A 189 -8.43 20.37 32.06
C GLY A 189 -8.28 18.91 31.63
N PRO A 190 -7.53 18.08 32.39
CA PRO A 190 -7.32 16.67 32.09
C PRO A 190 -8.61 15.85 32.09
#